data_AF-W4FBU8-F1
#
_entry.id   AF-W4FBU8-F1
#
_cell.length_a   1.000
_cell.length_b   1.000
_cell.length_c   1.000
_cell.angle_alpha   90.00
_cell.angle_beta   90.00
_cell.angle_gamma   90.00
#
_symmetry.space_group_name_H-M   'P 1'
#
loop_
_entity.id
_entity.type
_entity.pdbx_description
1 polymer ?
#
loop_
_entity_poly.entity_id
_entity_poly.type
_entity_poly.pdbx_seq_one_letter_code
_entity_poly.pdbx_strand_id
1 'polypeptide(L)'
;VGRQYTQDTTFRHVLVRLKEAFKDLKASSIKGCIHKADRQLYKLEEYIKQKQDEDASGNVSDSESESDNNSDSDSSSNESSNSESET
;
A
#
# COMPACT_ATOMS: atom_id res chain seq x y z
N VAL A 1 17.22 -11.66 10.72
CA VAL A 1 18.36 -12.60 10.77
C VAL A 1 18.38 -13.44 9.49
N GLY A 2 19.22 -13.10 8.53
CA GLY A 2 19.40 -13.89 7.30
C GLY A 2 20.30 -15.10 7.58
N ARG A 3 20.07 -16.22 6.90
CA ARG A 3 20.96 -17.39 7.00
C ARG A 3 22.22 -17.09 6.17
N GLN A 4 23.34 -16.87 6.85
CA GLN A 4 24.61 -16.59 6.15
C GLN A 4 25.14 -17.87 5.50
N TYR A 5 25.32 -17.81 4.19
CA TYR A 5 26.09 -18.79 3.44
C TYR A 5 27.52 -18.28 3.34
N THR A 6 28.48 -19.18 3.52
CA THR A 6 29.91 -18.91 3.34
C THR A 6 30.40 -19.53 2.03
N GLN A 7 31.62 -19.21 1.60
CA GLN A 7 32.24 -19.82 0.41
C GLN A 7 32.36 -21.36 0.52
N ASP A 8 32.41 -21.89 1.74
CA ASP A 8 32.45 -23.34 2.02
C ASP A 8 31.06 -24.00 2.04
N THR A 9 29.99 -23.23 1.85
CA THR A 9 28.63 -23.78 1.80
C THR A 9 28.41 -24.51 0.48
N THR A 10 28.41 -25.83 0.55
CA THR A 10 28.06 -26.69 -0.59
C THR A 10 26.53 -26.82 -0.76
N PHE A 11 26.11 -27.23 -1.95
CA PHE A 11 24.71 -27.62 -2.21
C PHE A 11 24.20 -28.69 -1.26
N ARG A 12 25.07 -29.62 -0.84
CA ARG A 12 24.70 -30.68 0.10
C ARG A 12 24.38 -30.13 1.48
N HIS A 13 25.13 -29.13 1.95
CA HIS A 13 24.83 -28.43 3.20
C HIS A 13 23.47 -27.74 3.14
N VAL A 14 23.14 -27.09 2.02
CA VAL A 14 21.83 -26.43 1.84
C VAL A 14 20.69 -27.46 1.80
N LEU A 15 20.87 -28.58 1.08
CA LEU A 15 19.86 -29.63 0.98
C LEU A 15 19.54 -30.25 2.35
N VAL A 16 20.55 -30.56 3.17
CA VAL A 16 20.35 -31.10 4.52
C VAL A 16 19.55 -30.12 5.37
N ARG A 17 19.92 -28.84 5.36
CA ARG A 17 19.22 -27.80 6.12
C ARG A 17 17.77 -27.61 5.68
N LEU A 18 17.51 -27.68 4.38
CA LEU A 18 16.14 -27.64 3.85
C LEU A 18 15.34 -28.84 4.36
N LYS A 19 15.89 -30.05 4.24
CA LYS A 19 15.22 -31.26 4.74
C LYS A 19 14.93 -31.18 6.23
N GLU A 20 15.87 -30.72 7.04
CA GLU A 20 15.69 -30.52 8.48
C GLU A 20 14.62 -29.48 8.79
N ALA A 21 14.63 -28.33 8.11
CA ALA A 21 13.64 -27.28 8.32
C ALA A 21 12.21 -27.72 7.97
N PHE A 22 12.05 -28.58 6.96
CA PHE A 22 10.76 -29.11 6.54
C PHE A 22 10.34 -30.39 7.25
N LYS A 23 11.26 -31.09 7.93
CA LYS A 23 11.01 -32.39 8.58
C LYS A 23 9.83 -32.34 9.55
N ASP A 24 9.77 -31.28 10.36
CA ASP A 24 8.75 -31.11 11.39
C ASP A 24 7.68 -30.07 11.00
N LEU A 25 7.72 -29.55 9.77
CA LEU A 25 6.74 -28.59 9.30
C LEU A 25 5.40 -29.28 9.03
N LYS A 26 4.46 -29.13 9.96
CA LYS A 26 3.12 -29.71 9.85
C LYS A 26 2.24 -28.89 8.92
N ALA A 27 1.49 -29.56 8.05
CA ALA A 27 0.47 -28.94 7.20
C ALA A 27 -0.57 -28.14 8.02
N SER A 28 -0.89 -28.60 9.23
CA SER A 28 -1.78 -27.90 10.16
C SER A 28 -1.23 -26.53 10.58
N SER A 29 0.09 -26.40 10.74
CA SER A 29 0.73 -25.12 11.06
C SER A 29 0.57 -24.12 9.92
N ILE A 30 0.79 -24.57 8.67
CA ILE A 30 0.60 -23.75 7.47
C ILE A 30 -0.86 -23.30 7.37
N LYS A 31 -1.80 -24.26 7.50
CA LYS A 31 -3.25 -23.98 7.51
C LYS A 31 -3.63 -22.99 8.61
N GLY A 32 -3.07 -23.13 9.81
CA GLY A 32 -3.29 -22.23 10.93
C GLY A 32 -2.82 -20.81 10.64
N CYS A 33 -1.67 -20.64 9.99
CA CYS A 33 -1.17 -19.35 9.55
C CYS A 33 -2.10 -18.69 8.52
N ILE A 34 -2.53 -19.44 7.50
CA ILE A 34 -3.48 -18.95 6.47
C ILE A 34 -4.77 -18.47 7.14
N HIS A 35 -5.40 -19.32 7.97
CA HIS A 35 -6.63 -18.97 8.68
C HIS A 35 -6.47 -17.77 9.62
N LYS A 36 -5.28 -17.55 10.18
CA LYS A 36 -5.01 -16.38 11.02
C LYS A 36 -4.94 -15.12 10.16
N ALA A 37 -4.27 -15.18 9.01
CA ALA A 37 -4.22 -14.08 8.06
C ALA A 37 -5.61 -13.73 7.54
N ASP A 38 -6.40 -14.72 7.11
CA ASP A 38 -7.77 -14.53 6.62
C ASP A 38 -8.63 -13.80 7.65
N ARG A 39 -8.57 -14.23 8.92
CA ARG A 39 -9.30 -13.58 10.02
C ARG A 39 -8.90 -12.12 10.23
N GLN A 40 -7.62 -11.78 10.03
CA GLN A 40 -7.18 -10.38 10.13
C GLN A 40 -7.68 -9.57 8.93
N LEU A 41 -7.67 -10.15 7.74
CA LEU A 41 -8.17 -9.51 6.52
C LEU A 41 -9.67 -9.22 6.62
N TYR A 42 -10.49 -10.18 7.09
CA TYR A 42 -11.93 -9.94 7.28
C TYR A 42 -12.23 -8.82 8.27
N LYS A 43 -11.50 -8.76 9.39
CA LYS A 43 -11.65 -7.67 10.37
C LYS A 43 -11.27 -6.31 9.77
N LEU A 44 -10.23 -6.28 8.94
CA LEU A 44 -9.80 -5.06 8.28
C LEU A 44 -10.85 -4.62 7.24
N GLU A 45 -11.39 -5.55 6.46
CA GLU A 45 -12.46 -5.27 5.51
C GLU A 45 -13.70 -4.68 6.20
N GLU A 46 -14.14 -5.29 7.31
CA GLU A 46 -15.27 -4.80 8.11
C GLU A 46 -15.01 -3.39 8.66
N TYR A 47 -13.81 -3.16 9.20
CA TYR A 47 -13.40 -1.84 9.68
C TYR A 47 -13.42 -0.76 8.59
N ILE A 48 -12.94 -1.09 7.39
CA ILE A 48 -12.95 -0.17 6.24
C ILE A 48 -14.38 0.17 5.83
N LYS A 49 -15.28 -0.82 5.77
CA LYS A 49 -16.70 -0.60 5.44
C LYS A 49 -17.37 0.30 6.47
N GLN A 50 -17.19 0.02 7.76
CA GLN A 50 -17.74 0.85 8.83
C GLN A 50 -17.27 2.30 8.71
N LYS A 51 -15.99 2.54 8.41
CA LYS A 51 -15.45 3.89 8.23
C LYS A 51 -16.05 4.63 7.04
N GLN A 52 -16.23 3.93 5.91
CA GLN A 52 -16.89 4.50 4.74
C GLN A 52 -18.35 4.89 5.01
N ASP A 53 -19.07 4.05 5.76
CA ASP A 53 -20.45 4.32 6.14
C ASP A 53 -20.55 5.51 7.13
N GLU A 54 -19.62 5.61 8.08
CA GLU A 54 -19.50 6.75 9.01
C GLU A 54 -19.24 8.07 8.26
N ASP A 55 -18.28 8.09 7.33
CA ASP A 55 -17.94 9.26 6.52
C ASP A 55 -19.09 9.67 5.59
N ALA A 56 -19.83 8.71 5.05
CA ALA A 56 -21.02 8.98 4.23
C ALA A 56 -22.20 9.54 5.06
N SER A 57 -22.32 9.15 6.34
CA SER A 57 -23.36 9.65 7.25
C SER A 57 -23.05 11.02 7.87
N GLY A 58 -21.78 11.46 7.83
CA GLY A 58 -21.28 12.67 8.49
C GLY A 58 -21.42 13.99 7.71
N ASN A 59 -21.95 13.98 6.49
CA ASN A 59 -22.06 15.19 5.66
C ASN A 59 -23.51 15.55 5.29
N VAL A 60 -24.34 15.77 6.32
CA VAL A 60 -25.60 16.52 6.19
C VAL A 60 -25.64 17.64 7.22
N SER A 61 -24.81 18.66 7.05
CA SER A 61 -25.07 19.96 7.67
C SER A 61 -24.38 21.10 6.90
N ASP A 62 -25.12 21.57 5.90
CA ASP A 62 -25.39 22.98 5.64
C ASP A 62 -24.21 23.98 5.56
N SER A 63 -23.87 24.39 4.35
CA SER A 63 -23.27 25.70 4.09
C SER A 63 -23.65 26.12 2.68
N GLU A 64 -24.83 26.73 2.62
CA GLU A 64 -25.24 27.86 1.78
C GLU A 64 -24.46 28.07 0.46
N SER A 65 -25.23 27.95 -0.62
CA SER A 65 -24.89 28.33 -1.97
C SER A 65 -24.60 29.83 -2.07
N GLU A 66 -23.34 30.24 -2.07
CA GLU A 66 -22.96 31.58 -2.54
C GLU A 66 -22.30 31.47 -3.91
N SER A 67 -23.13 31.63 -4.93
CA SER A 67 -22.75 31.71 -6.33
C SER A 67 -22.13 33.07 -6.65
N ASP A 68 -20.82 33.22 -6.44
CA ASP A 68 -20.10 34.39 -6.91
C ASP A 68 -19.60 34.17 -8.35
N ASN A 69 -20.43 34.60 -9.29
CA ASN A 69 -20.05 34.84 -10.69
C ASN A 69 -19.07 36.01 -10.76
N ASN A 70 -17.76 35.74 -10.74
CA ASN A 70 -16.77 36.71 -11.23
C ASN A 70 -16.13 36.19 -12.53
N SER A 71 -16.83 36.51 -13.61
CA SER A 71 -16.31 36.50 -14.97
C SER A 71 -15.38 37.71 -15.16
N ASP A 72 -14.13 37.60 -14.72
CA ASP A 72 -13.09 38.55 -15.13
C ASP A 72 -12.30 37.98 -16.30
N SER A 73 -12.81 38.33 -17.48
CA SER A 73 -12.10 38.32 -18.74
C SER A 73 -11.20 39.55 -18.80
N ASP A 74 -9.89 39.36 -18.64
CA ASP A 74 -8.86 40.30 -19.12
C ASP A 74 -7.72 39.48 -19.74
N SER A 75 -7.78 39.22 -21.04
CA SER A 75 -7.23 40.05 -22.12
C SER A 75 -5.70 40.15 -22.13
N SER A 76 -5.14 39.38 -23.07
CA SER A 76 -4.03 39.72 -23.97
C SER A 76 -2.62 39.99 -23.42
N SER A 77 -1.73 39.09 -23.85
CA SER A 77 -0.44 39.39 -24.49
C SER A 77 0.71 39.90 -23.63
N ASN A 78 1.77 39.11 -23.50
CA ASN A 78 3.05 39.55 -24.08
C ASN A 78 4.01 38.37 -24.35
N GLU A 79 4.41 38.28 -25.61
CA GLU A 79 5.62 37.59 -26.10
C GLU A 79 6.86 38.17 -25.41
N SER A 80 7.82 37.31 -25.03
CA SER A 80 9.26 37.59 -25.19
C SER A 80 10.08 36.35 -24.84
N SER A 81 10.69 35.81 -25.88
CA SER A 81 11.80 34.86 -25.88
C SER A 81 12.95 35.29 -24.98
N ASN A 82 13.57 34.36 -24.26
CA ASN A 82 15.03 34.37 -24.11
C ASN A 82 15.59 32.96 -23.88
N SER A 83 16.26 32.47 -24.91
CA SER A 83 17.19 31.34 -24.93
C SER A 83 18.52 31.75 -24.30
N GLU A 84 19.11 30.90 -23.45
CA GLU A 84 20.56 30.83 -23.12
C GLU A 84 20.76 29.65 -22.15
N SER A 85 21.11 28.45 -22.66
CA SER A 85 22.47 27.90 -22.82
C SER A 85 23.08 27.36 -21.53
N GLU A 86 23.09 26.03 -21.43
CA GLU A 86 23.79 25.23 -20.42
C GLU A 86 25.30 25.46 -20.49
N THR A 87 25.95 25.53 -19.33
CA THR A 87 27.40 25.34 -19.16
C THR A 87 27.64 24.18 -18.21
#